data_AF-A0A957R5J9-F1
#
_entry.id   AF-A0A957R5J9-F1
#
_cell.length_a   1.000
_cell.length_b   1.000
_cell.length_c   1.000
_cell.angle_alpha   90.00
_cell.angle_beta   90.00
_cell.angle_gamma   90.00
#
_symmetry.space_group_name_H-M   'P 1'
#
loop_
_entity.id
_entity.type
_entity.pdbx_description
1 polymer ?
#
loop_
_entity_poly.entity_id
_entity_poly.type
_entity_poly.pdbx_seq_one_letter_code
_entity_poly.pdbx_strand_id
1 'polypeptide(L)'
;VYIAPYLNSPNFSLEVLLTTEEEHKQPNKKPRGRWGRAWHTEERKLLTVTDSYRFEPAATVLTLLPDTLPELFTTADLAQAINRPRTIAQKMSYTLFHSGLISREGKRGRAFLYGRR
;
A
#
# COMPACT_ATOMS: atom_id res chain seq x y z
N VAL A 1 -8.07 6.77 -6.78
CA VAL A 1 -9.12 5.86 -6.25
C VAL A 1 -9.05 5.89 -4.73
N TYR A 2 -10.09 6.35 -4.04
CA TYR A 2 -10.14 6.44 -2.57
C TYR A 2 -10.81 5.20 -1.99
N ILE A 3 -10.05 4.11 -1.85
CA ILE A 3 -10.58 2.81 -1.37
C ILE A 3 -10.49 2.66 0.16
N ALA A 4 -9.54 3.36 0.80
CA ALA A 4 -9.20 3.17 2.21
C ALA A 4 -10.41 3.24 3.16
N PRO A 5 -11.36 4.21 3.06
CA PRO A 5 -12.50 4.27 3.97
C PRO A 5 -13.42 3.05 3.95
N TYR A 6 -13.40 2.26 2.86
CA TYR A 6 -14.27 1.10 2.69
C TYR A 6 -13.68 -0.20 3.22
N LEU A 7 -12.40 -0.23 3.60
CA LEU A 7 -11.75 -1.47 4.06
C LEU A 7 -12.40 -2.07 5.32
N ASN A 8 -13.05 -1.26 6.14
CA ASN A 8 -13.76 -1.73 7.35
C ASN A 8 -15.27 -1.94 7.14
N SER A 9 -15.75 -1.90 5.90
CA SER A 9 -17.16 -2.16 5.59
C SER A 9 -17.44 -3.68 5.60
N PRO A 10 -18.57 -4.14 6.17
CA PRO A 10 -18.89 -5.57 6.29
C PRO A 10 -19.09 -6.26 4.93
N ASN A 11 -19.47 -5.50 3.90
CA ASN A 11 -19.76 -6.02 2.55
C ASN A 11 -18.63 -5.71 1.55
N PHE A 12 -17.41 -5.45 2.04
CA PHE A 12 -16.26 -5.15 1.20
C PHE A 12 -15.16 -6.20 1.37
N SER A 13 -14.76 -6.82 0.25
CA SER A 13 -13.64 -7.75 0.16
C SER A 13 -12.58 -7.18 -0.78
N LEU A 14 -11.31 -7.44 -0.48
CA LEU A 14 -10.18 -7.05 -1.33
C LEU A 14 -9.44 -8.30 -1.78
N GLU A 15 -9.30 -8.50 -3.08
CA GLU A 15 -8.43 -9.53 -3.65
C GLU A 15 -7.26 -8.86 -4.38
N VAL A 16 -6.05 -9.29 -4.03
CA VAL A 16 -4.81 -8.78 -4.62
C VAL A 16 -4.17 -9.90 -5.43
N LEU A 17 -4.17 -9.72 -6.74
CA LEU A 17 -3.53 -10.66 -7.67
C LEU A 17 -2.09 -10.23 -7.91
N LEU A 18 -1.16 -11.17 -7.82
CA LEU A 18 0.20 -10.97 -8.29
C LEU A 18 0.27 -11.46 -9.74
N THR A 19 0.71 -10.58 -10.63
CA THR A 19 0.74 -10.85 -12.07
C THR A 19 2.15 -10.73 -12.63
N THR A 20 2.44 -11.54 -13.64
CA THR A 20 3.55 -11.30 -14.56
C THR A 20 2.98 -10.76 -15.85
N GLU A 21 3.52 -9.64 -16.32
CA GLU A 21 3.05 -8.92 -17.49
C GLU A 21 4.22 -8.61 -18.44
N GLU A 22 3.95 -8.65 -19.74
CA GLU A 22 4.86 -8.16 -20.77
C GLU A 22 4.45 -6.73 -21.15
N GLU A 23 5.38 -5.78 -21.04
CA GLU A 23 5.14 -4.37 -21.37
C GLU A 23 5.84 -4.00 -22.68
N HIS A 24 5.05 -3.69 -23.72
CA HIS A 24 5.56 -3.25 -25.02
C HIS A 24 5.67 -1.73 -24.99
N LYS A 25 6.88 -1.21 -25.25
CA LYS A 25 7.19 0.21 -25.18
C LYS A 25 7.59 0.75 -26.55
N GLN A 26 7.06 1.91 -26.88
CA GLN A 26 7.49 2.65 -28.06
C GLN A 26 8.28 3.90 -27.68
N PRO A 27 9.29 4.27 -28.49
CA PRO A 27 10.00 5.50 -28.29
C PRO A 27 9.07 6.69 -28.57
N ASN A 28 9.14 7.70 -27.72
CA ASN A 28 8.42 8.94 -27.96
C ASN A 28 9.05 9.69 -29.12
N LYS A 29 8.27 9.90 -30.20
CA LYS A 29 8.71 10.61 -31.41
C LYS A 29 9.25 12.02 -31.14
N LYS A 30 8.74 12.68 -30.10
CA LYS A 30 9.24 13.97 -29.59
C LYS A 30 9.15 13.98 -28.06
N PRO A 31 10.23 13.67 -27.33
CA PRO A 31 10.26 13.85 -25.88
C PRO A 31 9.95 15.32 -25.57
N ARG A 32 8.86 15.61 -24.84
CA ARG A 32 8.50 16.99 -24.50
C ARG A 32 9.46 17.53 -23.44
N GLY A 33 10.28 18.51 -23.80
CA GLY A 33 11.19 19.24 -22.90
C GLY A 33 12.41 18.45 -22.42
N ARG A 34 13.26 19.09 -21.62
CA ARG A 34 14.53 18.52 -21.08
C ARG A 34 14.33 17.23 -20.26
N TRP A 35 13.12 16.98 -19.81
CA TRP A 35 12.74 15.85 -18.95
C TRP A 35 11.65 14.94 -19.56
N GLY A 36 11.41 15.06 -20.87
CA GLY A 36 10.43 14.22 -21.56
C GLY A 36 10.79 12.75 -21.44
N ARG A 37 9.81 11.90 -21.07
CA ARG A 37 10.03 10.44 -21.04
C ARG A 37 10.41 9.96 -22.44
N ALA A 38 11.48 9.18 -22.55
CA ALA A 38 11.96 8.68 -23.83
C ALA A 38 11.07 7.58 -24.43
N TRP A 39 10.29 6.90 -23.59
CA TRP A 39 9.43 5.78 -23.97
C TRP A 39 8.02 5.97 -23.39
N HIS A 40 7.02 5.43 -24.06
CA HIS A 40 5.69 5.21 -23.50
C HIS A 40 5.28 3.76 -23.66
N THR A 41 4.49 3.27 -22.71
CA THR A 41 3.84 1.96 -22.78
C THR A 41 2.75 2.03 -23.84
N GLU A 42 2.85 1.21 -24.88
CA GLU A 42 1.81 1.07 -25.90
C GLU A 42 0.81 -0.02 -25.49
N GLU A 43 1.34 -1.15 -25.04
CA GLU A 43 0.55 -2.32 -24.68
C GLU A 43 1.10 -2.99 -23.41
N ARG A 44 0.19 -3.59 -22.65
CA ARG A 44 0.50 -4.54 -21.58
C ARG A 44 -0.26 -5.82 -21.82
N LYS A 45 0.47 -6.93 -21.85
CA LYS A 45 -0.09 -8.26 -21.99
C LYS A 45 0.09 -9.02 -20.69
N LEU A 46 -1.02 -9.37 -20.04
CA LEU A 46 -0.99 -10.28 -18.89
C LEU A 46 -0.51 -11.66 -19.36
N LEU A 47 0.58 -12.15 -18.77
CA LEU A 47 1.13 -13.46 -19.07
C LEU A 47 0.58 -14.51 -18.12
N THR A 48 0.62 -14.24 -16.81
CA THR A 48 0.11 -15.17 -15.80
C THR A 48 -0.27 -14.45 -14.50
N VAL A 49 -1.22 -15.04 -13.76
CA VAL A 49 -1.49 -14.71 -12.36
C VAL A 49 -0.69 -15.70 -11.52
N THR A 50 0.32 -15.21 -10.82
CA THR A 50 1.24 -16.05 -10.04
C THR A 50 0.71 -16.35 -8.65
N ASP A 51 -0.11 -15.47 -8.07
CA ASP A 51 -0.64 -15.63 -6.72
C ASP A 51 -1.91 -14.80 -6.51
N SER A 52 -2.71 -15.14 -5.51
CA SER A 52 -3.89 -14.39 -5.08
C SER A 52 -4.00 -14.33 -3.56
N TYR A 53 -4.16 -13.11 -3.04
CA TYR A 53 -4.41 -12.86 -1.63
C TYR A 53 -5.78 -12.22 -1.46
N ARG A 54 -6.72 -12.96 -0.85
CA ARG A 54 -8.07 -12.47 -0.56
C ARG A 54 -8.21 -12.07 0.90
N PHE A 55 -8.68 -10.85 1.12
CA PHE A 55 -9.02 -10.29 2.42
C PHE A 55 -10.55 -10.16 2.52
N GLU A 56 -11.15 -11.03 3.32
CA GLU A 56 -12.59 -11.07 3.57
C GLU A 56 -12.86 -11.34 5.07
N PRO A 57 -13.41 -10.36 5.81
CA PRO A 57 -13.66 -8.97 5.39
C PRO A 57 -12.34 -8.26 5.02
N ALA A 58 -12.41 -7.19 4.24
CA ALA A 58 -11.20 -6.44 3.89
C ALA A 58 -10.45 -5.90 5.12
N ALA A 59 -11.10 -5.78 6.27
CA ALA A 59 -10.50 -5.46 7.56
C ALA A 59 -9.36 -6.42 7.95
N THR A 60 -9.38 -7.65 7.44
CA THR A 60 -8.32 -8.66 7.63
C THR A 60 -6.97 -8.18 7.10
N VAL A 61 -6.88 -7.11 6.28
CA VAL A 61 -5.60 -6.46 5.96
C VAL A 61 -4.82 -6.00 7.19
N LEU A 62 -5.48 -5.87 8.35
CA LEU A 62 -4.80 -5.60 9.63
C LEU A 62 -3.79 -6.70 10.01
N THR A 63 -3.97 -7.94 9.54
CA THR A 63 -3.02 -9.05 9.76
C THR A 63 -1.66 -8.84 9.06
N LEU A 64 -1.59 -7.88 8.12
CA LEU A 64 -0.32 -7.46 7.52
C LEU A 64 0.54 -6.62 8.47
N LEU A 65 0.01 -6.16 9.60
CA LEU A 65 0.80 -5.53 10.65
C LEU A 65 1.53 -6.59 11.47
N PRO A 66 2.87 -6.52 11.60
CA PRO A 66 3.62 -7.47 12.41
C PRO A 66 3.21 -7.45 13.88
N ASP A 67 3.06 -8.62 14.48
CA ASP A 67 2.80 -8.78 15.93
C ASP A 67 3.97 -8.32 16.80
N THR A 68 5.16 -8.18 16.21
CA THR A 68 6.36 -7.65 16.88
C THR A 68 6.29 -6.14 17.15
N LEU A 69 5.27 -5.44 16.62
CA LEU A 69 5.11 -4.02 16.89
C LEU A 69 4.64 -3.76 18.33
N PRO A 70 5.19 -2.75 19.00
CA PRO A 70 4.65 -2.28 20.27
C PRO A 70 3.16 -1.93 20.18
N GLU A 71 2.46 -1.93 21.32
CA GLU A 71 1.07 -1.49 21.42
C GLU A 71 0.85 -0.13 20.76
N LEU A 72 1.76 0.82 21.04
CA LEU A 72 1.85 2.11 20.36
C LEU A 72 3.12 2.21 19.52
N PHE A 73 2.95 2.34 18.21
CA PHE A 73 4.04 2.37 17.26
C PHE A 73 4.02 3.62 16.38
N THR A 74 5.19 4.04 15.94
CA THR A 74 5.37 5.07 14.92
C THR A 74 5.55 4.44 13.54
N THR A 75 5.48 5.25 12.48
CA THR A 75 5.84 4.81 11.12
C THR A 75 7.31 4.38 10.98
N ALA A 76 8.20 4.78 11.91
CA ALA A 76 9.57 4.30 11.92
C ALA A 76 9.66 2.88 12.48
N ASP A 77 8.94 2.61 13.58
CA ASP A 77 8.85 1.28 14.18
C ASP A 77 8.24 0.28 13.20
N LEU A 78 7.15 0.66 12.52
CA LEU A 78 6.54 -0.15 11.45
C LEU A 78 7.51 -0.43 10.30
N ALA A 79 8.24 0.58 9.84
CA ALA A 79 9.21 0.42 8.74
C ALA A 79 10.32 -0.59 9.08
N GLN A 80 10.81 -0.53 10.33
CA GLN A 80 11.79 -1.48 10.84
C GLN A 80 11.20 -2.89 10.93
N ALA A 81 10.00 -3.05 11.49
CA ALA A 81 9.36 -4.36 11.68
C ALA A 81 9.07 -5.10 10.37
N ILE A 82 8.69 -4.38 9.29
CA ILE A 82 8.42 -4.99 7.97
C ILE A 82 9.66 -5.01 7.06
N ASN A 83 10.80 -4.48 7.52
CA ASN A 83 12.02 -4.29 6.74
C ASN A 83 11.78 -3.58 5.39
N ARG A 84 11.07 -2.45 5.41
CA ARG A 84 10.78 -1.63 4.22
C ARG A 84 11.05 -0.15 4.45
N PRO A 85 11.21 0.65 3.38
CA PRO A 85 11.36 2.09 3.51
C PRO A 85 10.18 2.73 4.25
N ARG A 86 10.47 3.80 5.00
CA ARG A 86 9.46 4.55 5.77
C ARG A 86 8.27 5.02 4.95
N THR A 87 8.46 5.28 3.66
CA THR A 87 7.37 5.67 2.74
C THR A 87 6.31 4.58 2.58
N ILE A 88 6.70 3.30 2.64
CA ILE A 88 5.76 2.16 2.63
C ILE A 88 5.00 2.12 3.94
N ALA A 89 5.70 2.18 5.08
CA ALA A 89 5.08 2.20 6.40
C ALA A 89 4.10 3.38 6.56
N GLN A 90 4.45 4.57 6.04
CA GLN A 90 3.56 5.73 6.03
C GLN A 90 2.28 5.49 5.22
N LYS A 91 2.39 4.89 4.02
CA LYS A 91 1.22 4.53 3.22
C LYS A 91 0.36 3.48 3.92
N MET A 92 0.97 2.47 4.52
CA MET A 92 0.25 1.47 5.32
C MET A 92 -0.51 2.12 6.48
N SER A 93 0.17 2.90 7.33
CA SER A 93 -0.47 3.61 8.45
C SER A 93 -1.54 4.58 7.98
N TYR A 94 -1.33 5.28 6.86
CA TYR A 94 -2.34 6.17 6.27
C TYR A 94 -3.60 5.40 5.87
N THR A 95 -3.45 4.32 5.10
CA THR A 95 -4.57 3.49 4.64
C THR A 95 -5.34 2.90 5.83
N LEU A 96 -4.63 2.29 6.78
CA LEU A 96 -5.24 1.67 7.95
C LEU A 96 -5.94 2.71 8.85
N PHE A 97 -5.33 3.88 9.05
CA PHE A 97 -5.94 4.96 9.83
C PHE A 97 -7.22 5.49 9.17
N HIS A 98 -7.18 5.76 7.86
CA HIS A 98 -8.36 6.24 7.13
C HIS A 98 -9.44 5.19 6.95
N SER A 99 -9.11 3.90 7.07
CA SER A 99 -10.08 2.81 7.17
C SER A 99 -10.69 2.64 8.56
N GLY A 100 -10.17 3.33 9.58
CA GLY A 100 -10.60 3.18 10.97
C GLY A 100 -10.12 1.90 11.67
N LEU A 101 -9.22 1.13 11.04
CA LEU A 101 -8.65 -0.11 11.60
C LEU A 101 -7.53 0.15 12.63
N ILE A 102 -6.93 1.34 12.61
CA ILE A 102 -6.00 1.83 13.64
C ILE A 102 -6.36 3.26 14.03
N SER A 103 -5.96 3.67 15.22
CA SER A 103 -6.18 5.00 15.79
C SER A 103 -4.88 5.81 15.82
N ARG A 104 -4.96 7.13 16.02
CA ARG A 104 -3.82 7.96 16.43
C ARG A 104 -3.98 8.32 17.90
N GLU A 105 -3.08 7.85 18.74
CA GLU A 105 -3.20 7.94 20.20
C GLU A 105 -2.26 8.97 20.82
N GLY A 106 -1.48 9.66 19.98
CA GLY A 106 -0.62 10.74 20.45
C GLY A 106 0.54 11.02 19.51
N LYS A 107 1.62 11.55 20.07
CA LYS A 107 2.86 11.86 19.35
C LYS A 107 4.10 11.53 20.16
N ARG A 108 5.15 11.10 19.46
CA ARG A 108 6.53 11.00 19.98
C ARG A 108 7.39 11.96 19.16
N GLY A 109 7.71 13.11 19.75
CA GLY A 109 8.30 14.24 19.02
C GLY A 109 7.40 14.69 17.86
N ARG A 110 7.91 14.62 16.62
CA ARG A 110 7.17 14.98 15.40
C ARG A 110 6.37 13.82 14.78
N ALA A 111 6.52 12.60 15.30
CA ALA A 111 5.85 11.42 14.77
C ALA A 111 4.52 11.16 15.48
N PHE A 112 3.49 10.76 14.74
CA PHE A 112 2.26 10.21 15.33
C PHE A 112 2.52 8.81 15.91
N LEU A 113 1.87 8.53 17.04
CA LEU A 113 1.74 7.20 17.60
C LEU A 113 0.41 6.60 17.15
N TYR A 114 0.48 5.39 16.61
CA TYR A 114 -0.66 4.61 16.16
C TYR A 114 -0.89 3.43 17.10
N GLY A 115 -2.16 3.12 17.37
CA GLY A 115 -2.60 1.96 18.14
C GLY A 115 -3.56 1.10 17.33
N ARG A 116 -3.58 -0.20 17.60
CA ARG A 116 -4.63 -1.10 17.07
C ARG A 116 -5.95 -0.76 17.79
N ARG A 117 -7.06 -0.81 17.06
CA ARG A 117 -8.39 -0.61 17.63
C ARG A 117 -9.01 -1.93 18.08
#